data_AF-A0A6N8GIQ5-F1
#
_entry.id   AF-A0A6N8GIQ5-F1
#
_cell.length_a   1.000
_cell.length_b   1.000
_cell.length_c   1.000
_cell.angle_alpha   90.00
_cell.angle_beta   90.00
_cell.angle_gamma   90.00
#
_symmetry.space_group_name_H-M   'P 1'
#
loop_
_entity.id
_entity.type
_entity.pdbx_description
1 polymer ?
#
loop_
_entity_poly.entity_id
_entity_poly.type
_entity_poly.pdbx_seq_one_letter_code
_entity_poly.pdbx_strand_id
1 'polypeptide(L)'
;MAQLRQGRELAPLRAYSPQNLPHGSAAIRDEQNRKQCVKCLIWKPDTSENFNKSKRMPDGLSPTCRSCQREYRDRNEAAFRAQKRLMTYKMSPEQYDALMSAQGGRCGSCFRTREETGDAREMCVDHDHTCCPKTPTCGNCNRGLLCRECNTGLGMFRDDPWRLMCGIIYLLKYRKKGPYGDAQATPENL
;
A
#
# COMPACT_ATOMS: atom_id res chain seq x y z
N MET A 1 -46.18 13.25 -2.84
CA MET A 1 -46.66 12.85 -4.18
C MET A 1 -46.11 11.46 -4.44
N ALA A 2 -46.95 10.43 -4.62
CA ALA A 2 -46.49 9.08 -4.89
C ALA A 2 -45.90 8.97 -6.31
N GLN A 3 -44.75 8.33 -6.46
CA GLN A 3 -44.15 8.10 -7.78
C GLN A 3 -44.89 6.96 -8.49
N LEU A 4 -45.29 7.20 -9.75
CA LEU A 4 -46.01 6.24 -10.59
C LEU A 4 -45.13 5.78 -11.75
N ARG A 5 -45.14 4.48 -12.08
CA ARG A 5 -44.62 3.97 -13.36
C ARG A 5 -45.69 3.11 -14.03
N GLN A 6 -46.09 3.49 -15.25
CA GLN A 6 -47.15 2.79 -16.01
C GLN A 6 -48.45 2.60 -15.21
N GLY A 7 -48.88 3.65 -14.49
CA GLY A 7 -50.13 3.63 -13.73
C GLY A 7 -50.12 2.76 -12.46
N ARG A 8 -48.95 2.24 -12.04
CA ARG A 8 -48.81 1.51 -10.77
C ARG A 8 -48.01 2.33 -9.76
N GLU A 9 -48.51 2.38 -8.54
CA GLU A 9 -47.89 3.06 -7.40
C GLU A 9 -46.61 2.33 -7.00
N LEU A 10 -45.49 3.05 -7.02
CA LEU A 10 -44.20 2.49 -6.65
C LEU A 10 -44.09 2.41 -5.13
N ALA A 11 -43.86 1.22 -4.61
CA ALA A 11 -43.60 1.05 -3.18
C ALA A 11 -42.33 1.83 -2.79
N PRO A 12 -42.34 2.58 -1.67
CA PRO A 12 -41.16 3.27 -1.18
C PRO A 12 -40.04 2.26 -0.96
N LEU A 13 -38.80 2.65 -1.29
CA LEU A 13 -37.60 1.87 -0.98
C LEU A 13 -37.61 1.59 0.54
N ARG A 14 -38.01 0.38 0.94
CA ARG A 14 -37.82 -0.09 2.31
C ARG A 14 -36.34 0.04 2.61
N ALA A 15 -36.01 0.48 3.82
CA ALA A 15 -34.64 0.50 4.33
C ALA A 15 -34.09 -0.94 4.32
N TYR A 16 -33.53 -1.36 3.18
CA TYR A 16 -32.94 -2.66 3.02
C TYR A 16 -31.69 -2.71 3.90
N SER A 17 -31.55 -3.78 4.69
CA SER A 17 -30.26 -4.11 5.27
C SER A 17 -29.25 -4.20 4.12
N PRO A 18 -28.09 -3.52 4.19
CA PRO A 18 -27.07 -3.52 3.14
C PRO A 18 -26.58 -4.91 2.71
N GLN A 19 -26.89 -5.94 3.50
CA GLN A 19 -26.44 -7.31 3.32
C GLN A 19 -27.25 -8.10 2.27
N ASN A 20 -28.49 -7.70 1.94
CA ASN A 20 -29.40 -8.44 1.05
C ASN A 20 -30.05 -7.54 0.00
N LEU A 21 -29.24 -6.79 -0.74
CA LEU A 21 -29.75 -5.98 -1.85
C LEU A 21 -30.14 -6.89 -3.04
N PRO A 22 -31.34 -6.73 -3.62
CA PRO A 22 -31.76 -7.51 -4.78
C PRO A 22 -30.77 -7.37 -5.96
N HIS A 23 -30.66 -8.43 -6.76
CA HIS A 23 -29.88 -8.39 -8.00
C HIS A 23 -30.36 -7.23 -8.90
N GLY A 24 -29.46 -6.32 -9.27
CA GLY A 24 -29.79 -5.12 -10.07
C GLY A 24 -30.02 -3.82 -9.27
N SER A 25 -30.11 -3.90 -7.94
CA SER A 25 -30.20 -2.72 -7.05
C SER A 25 -29.07 -1.69 -7.25
N ALA A 26 -27.89 -2.14 -7.68
CA ALA A 26 -26.76 -1.28 -8.02
C ALA A 26 -27.09 -0.29 -9.17
N ALA A 27 -28.02 -0.64 -10.06
CA ALA A 27 -28.44 0.22 -11.17
C ALA A 27 -29.52 1.24 -10.78
N ILE A 28 -30.05 1.19 -9.54
CA ILE A 28 -31.07 2.14 -9.08
C ILE A 28 -30.48 3.55 -8.99
N ARG A 29 -31.30 4.53 -9.38
CA ARG A 29 -31.02 5.97 -9.29
C ARG A 29 -32.21 6.70 -8.66
N ASP A 30 -31.96 7.84 -8.02
CA ASP A 30 -33.02 8.72 -7.52
C ASP A 30 -33.58 9.65 -8.62
N GLU A 31 -34.51 10.54 -8.26
CA GLU A 31 -35.10 11.52 -9.18
C GLU A 31 -34.06 12.46 -9.82
N GLN A 32 -32.91 12.65 -9.16
CA GLN A 32 -31.79 13.46 -9.65
C GLN A 32 -30.71 12.62 -10.34
N ASN A 33 -31.03 11.37 -10.69
CA ASN A 33 -30.13 10.43 -11.35
C ASN A 33 -28.84 10.11 -10.55
N ARG A 34 -28.90 10.18 -9.21
CA ARG A 34 -27.78 9.87 -8.31
C ARG A 34 -27.78 8.41 -7.91
N LYS A 35 -26.62 7.86 -7.54
CA LYS A 35 -26.45 6.51 -7.01
C LYS A 35 -26.31 6.54 -5.49
N GLN A 36 -26.98 5.63 -4.79
CA GLN A 36 -26.83 5.49 -3.33
C GLN A 36 -25.61 4.64 -2.98
N CYS A 37 -24.78 5.11 -2.05
CA CYS A 37 -23.73 4.29 -1.46
C CYS A 37 -24.32 3.26 -0.49
N VAL A 38 -24.02 1.97 -0.65
CA VAL A 38 -24.55 0.91 0.23
C VAL A 38 -24.00 0.95 1.66
N LYS A 39 -22.93 1.73 1.91
CA LYS A 39 -22.28 1.84 3.23
C LYS A 39 -22.81 3.00 4.06
N CYS A 40 -22.82 4.22 3.50
CA CYS A 40 -23.31 5.41 4.20
C CYS A 40 -24.76 5.77 3.86
N LEU A 41 -25.38 5.08 2.90
CA LEU A 41 -26.76 5.27 2.48
C LEU A 41 -27.07 6.67 1.91
N ILE A 42 -26.04 7.43 1.52
CA ILE A 42 -26.17 8.76 0.91
C ILE A 42 -26.22 8.63 -0.62
N TRP A 43 -27.17 9.35 -1.24
CA TRP A 43 -27.26 9.55 -2.69
C TRP A 43 -26.21 10.55 -3.18
N LYS A 44 -25.38 10.13 -4.14
CA LYS A 44 -24.28 10.93 -4.70
C LYS A 44 -24.29 10.85 -6.23
N PRO A 45 -23.83 11.90 -6.94
CA PRO A 45 -23.63 11.83 -8.38
C PRO A 45 -22.82 10.57 -8.74
N ASP A 46 -23.21 9.87 -9.80
CA ASP A 46 -22.56 8.62 -10.23
C ASP A 46 -21.28 8.87 -11.04
N THR A 47 -20.50 9.85 -10.59
CA THR A 47 -19.25 10.29 -11.20
C THR A 47 -18.03 9.59 -10.59
N SER A 48 -16.90 9.66 -11.29
CA SER A 48 -15.61 9.14 -10.82
C SER A 48 -15.10 9.82 -9.55
N GLU A 49 -15.63 10.99 -9.20
CA GLU A 49 -15.34 11.71 -7.95
C GLU A 49 -15.96 11.01 -6.74
N ASN A 50 -17.12 10.36 -6.92
CA ASN A 50 -17.86 9.72 -5.84
C ASN A 50 -17.76 8.21 -5.86
N PHE A 51 -17.61 7.57 -7.03
CA PHE A 51 -17.58 6.13 -7.18
C PHE A 51 -16.41 5.67 -8.05
N ASN A 52 -15.79 4.54 -7.68
CA ASN A 52 -14.78 3.90 -8.50
C ASN A 52 -15.43 3.01 -9.56
N LYS A 53 -14.79 2.86 -10.73
CA LYS A 53 -15.24 1.93 -11.77
C LYS A 53 -15.09 0.49 -11.29
N SER A 54 -16.07 -0.36 -11.61
CA SER A 54 -16.06 -1.79 -11.30
C SER A 54 -16.66 -2.60 -12.44
N LYS A 55 -15.86 -3.48 -13.04
CA LYS A 55 -16.33 -4.40 -14.09
C LYS A 55 -17.25 -5.51 -13.57
N ARG A 56 -17.29 -5.70 -12.25
CA ARG A 56 -18.10 -6.74 -11.59
C ARG A 56 -19.55 -6.31 -11.38
N MET A 57 -19.82 -5.01 -11.44
CA MET A 57 -21.15 -4.46 -11.15
C MET A 57 -21.91 -4.20 -12.46
N PRO A 58 -23.23 -4.45 -12.52
CA PRO A 58 -24.02 -4.24 -13.73
C PRO A 58 -23.98 -2.80 -14.27
N ASP A 59 -23.86 -1.81 -13.39
CA ASP A 59 -23.80 -0.39 -13.77
C ASP A 59 -22.36 0.14 -13.91
N GLY A 60 -21.35 -0.74 -13.85
CA GLY A 60 -19.95 -0.37 -14.03
C GLY A 60 -19.34 0.42 -12.87
N LEU A 61 -20.05 0.60 -11.75
CA LEU A 61 -19.62 1.42 -10.60
C LEU A 61 -19.60 0.61 -9.31
N SER A 62 -18.66 0.94 -8.42
CA SER A 62 -18.59 0.36 -7.08
C SER A 62 -19.90 0.60 -6.31
N PRO A 63 -20.39 -0.38 -5.54
CA PRO A 63 -21.57 -0.18 -4.68
C PRO A 63 -21.29 0.81 -3.53
N THR A 64 -20.03 1.02 -3.17
CA THR A 64 -19.61 1.94 -2.10
C THR A 64 -18.96 3.18 -2.69
N CYS A 65 -19.21 4.34 -2.08
CA CYS A 65 -18.56 5.58 -2.49
C CYS A 65 -17.08 5.62 -2.09
N ARG A 66 -16.31 6.49 -2.74
CA ARG A 66 -14.86 6.65 -2.54
C ARG A 66 -14.49 7.07 -1.13
N SER A 67 -15.30 7.89 -0.47
CA SER A 67 -15.05 8.29 0.92
C SER A 67 -15.18 7.10 1.87
N CYS A 68 -16.23 6.29 1.75
CA CYS A 68 -16.39 5.07 2.55
C CYS A 68 -15.32 4.02 2.23
N GLN A 69 -14.90 3.89 0.97
CA GLN A 69 -13.79 2.99 0.60
C GLN A 69 -12.47 3.45 1.21
N ARG A 70 -12.19 4.76 1.22
CA ARG A 70 -11.02 5.35 1.87
C ARG A 70 -11.04 5.09 3.37
N GLU A 71 -12.13 5.42 4.03
CA GLU A 71 -12.29 5.21 5.47
C GLU A 71 -12.12 3.72 5.86
N TYR A 72 -12.65 2.80 5.04
CA TYR A 72 -12.42 1.38 5.24
C TYR A 72 -10.95 1.00 5.06
N ARG A 73 -10.27 1.57 4.07
CA ARG A 73 -8.83 1.35 3.85
C ARG A 73 -7.99 1.85 5.02
N ASP A 74 -8.28 3.06 5.50
CA ASP A 74 -7.51 3.70 6.58
C ASP A 74 -7.69 2.91 7.88
N ARG A 75 -8.93 2.49 8.20
CA ARG A 75 -9.21 1.65 9.39
C ARG A 75 -8.57 0.26 9.34
N ASN A 76 -8.29 -0.26 8.15
CA ASN A 76 -7.71 -1.59 7.96
C ASN A 76 -6.31 -1.52 7.34
N GLU A 77 -5.62 -0.39 7.49
CA GLU A 77 -4.36 -0.14 6.80
C GLU A 77 -3.32 -1.23 7.09
N ALA A 78 -3.15 -1.59 8.37
CA ALA A 78 -2.22 -2.63 8.79
C ALA A 78 -2.55 -3.99 8.13
N ALA A 79 -3.82 -4.38 8.11
CA ALA A 79 -4.27 -5.63 7.49
C ALA A 79 -4.03 -5.64 5.98
N PHE A 80 -4.31 -4.52 5.29
CA PHE A 80 -4.02 -4.40 3.86
C PHE A 80 -2.53 -4.46 3.55
N ARG A 81 -1.69 -3.82 4.37
CA ARG A 81 -0.22 -3.87 4.23
C ARG A 81 0.29 -5.29 4.45
N ALA A 82 -0.15 -5.96 5.51
CA ALA A 82 0.17 -7.36 5.79
C ALA A 82 -0.24 -8.28 4.65
N GLN A 83 -1.48 -8.17 4.16
CA GLN A 83 -1.97 -8.95 3.02
C GLN A 83 -1.13 -8.68 1.76
N LYS A 84 -0.79 -7.43 1.49
CA LYS A 84 0.09 -7.08 0.37
C LYS A 84 1.47 -7.72 0.53
N ARG A 85 2.08 -7.66 1.71
CA ARG A 85 3.37 -8.30 1.98
C ARG A 85 3.30 -9.81 1.76
N LEU A 86 2.26 -10.46 2.25
CA LEU A 86 2.04 -11.89 2.06
C LEU A 86 1.89 -12.24 0.57
N MET A 87 1.09 -11.48 -0.18
CA MET A 87 0.86 -11.77 -1.59
C MET A 87 2.08 -11.49 -2.48
N THR A 88 2.80 -10.41 -2.20
CA THR A 88 3.96 -9.94 -2.97
C THR A 88 5.24 -10.68 -2.60
N TYR A 89 5.56 -10.76 -1.31
CA TYR A 89 6.83 -11.25 -0.79
C TYR A 89 6.74 -12.63 -0.11
N LYS A 90 5.55 -13.23 -0.05
CA LYS A 90 5.31 -14.51 0.67
C LYS A 90 5.74 -14.46 2.14
N MET A 91 5.65 -13.26 2.73
CA MET A 91 6.07 -13.00 4.10
C MET A 91 4.83 -12.73 4.96
N SER A 92 4.59 -13.60 5.93
CA SER A 92 3.54 -13.43 6.93
C SER A 92 3.86 -12.28 7.89
N PRO A 93 2.86 -11.75 8.62
CA PRO A 93 3.11 -10.77 9.69
C PRO A 93 4.15 -11.27 10.70
N GLU A 94 4.05 -12.51 11.14
CA GLU A 94 4.93 -13.12 12.14
C GLU A 94 6.37 -13.24 11.63
N GLN A 95 6.54 -13.61 10.35
CA GLN A 95 7.87 -13.65 9.72
C GLN A 95 8.48 -12.25 9.59
N TYR A 96 7.67 -11.25 9.26
CA TYR A 96 8.12 -9.86 9.18
C TYR A 96 8.58 -9.35 10.54
N ASP A 97 7.78 -9.57 11.58
CA ASP A 97 8.07 -9.12 12.95
C ASP A 97 9.28 -9.86 13.53
N ALA A 98 9.40 -11.16 13.28
CA ALA A 98 10.58 -11.93 13.66
C ALA A 98 11.85 -11.40 13.00
N LEU A 99 11.81 -11.07 11.71
CA LEU A 99 12.95 -10.51 10.99
C LEU A 99 13.28 -9.08 11.47
N MET A 100 12.27 -8.26 11.75
CA MET A 100 12.45 -6.93 12.33
C MET A 100 13.13 -7.01 13.71
N SER A 101 12.69 -7.96 14.54
CA SER A 101 13.28 -8.21 15.86
C SER A 101 14.71 -8.72 15.75
N ALA A 102 14.98 -9.65 14.84
CA ALA A 102 16.33 -10.15 14.57
C ALA A 102 17.29 -9.04 14.10
N GLN A 103 16.78 -8.03 13.39
CA GLN A 103 17.53 -6.82 13.00
C GLN A 103 17.60 -5.75 14.09
N GLY A 104 17.13 -6.02 15.31
CA GLY A 104 17.13 -5.06 16.42
C GLY A 104 16.22 -3.84 16.17
N GLY A 105 15.16 -4.00 15.38
CA GLY A 105 14.24 -2.91 15.03
C GLY A 105 14.82 -1.90 14.03
N ARG A 106 15.90 -2.25 13.32
CA ARG A 106 16.67 -1.34 12.45
C ARG A 106 16.72 -1.82 11.01
N CYS A 107 17.10 -0.91 10.12
CA CYS A 107 17.39 -1.20 8.73
C CYS A 107 18.60 -2.14 8.64
N GLY A 108 18.49 -3.24 7.88
CA GLY A 108 19.56 -4.22 7.69
C GLY A 108 20.77 -3.72 6.89
N SER A 109 20.77 -2.47 6.44
CA SER A 109 21.89 -1.86 5.68
C SER A 109 22.52 -0.67 6.39
N CYS A 110 21.73 0.32 6.84
CA CYS A 110 22.27 1.51 7.52
C CYS A 110 22.09 1.50 9.03
N PHE A 111 21.52 0.44 9.60
CA PHE A 111 21.33 0.25 11.05
C PHE A 111 20.52 1.34 11.77
N ARG A 112 19.85 2.22 11.02
CA ARG A 112 18.93 3.21 11.57
C ARG A 112 17.54 2.61 11.78
N THR A 113 16.89 3.01 12.86
CA THR A 113 15.46 2.81 13.15
C THR A 113 14.60 3.61 12.18
N ARG A 114 13.28 3.36 12.16
CA ARG A 114 12.35 4.14 11.32
C ARG A 114 12.37 5.61 11.71
N GLU A 115 12.39 5.88 13.00
CA GLU A 115 12.43 7.21 13.60
C GLU A 115 13.68 7.98 13.14
N GLU A 116 14.86 7.37 13.20
CA GLU A 116 16.13 7.98 12.75
C GLU A 116 16.19 8.24 11.24
N THR A 117 15.44 7.47 10.43
CA THR A 117 15.31 7.71 8.99
C THR A 117 14.25 8.75 8.64
N GLY A 118 13.39 9.14 9.59
CA GLY A 118 12.24 10.01 9.33
C GLY A 118 11.16 9.38 8.44
N ASP A 119 11.16 8.06 8.25
CA ASP A 119 10.16 7.36 7.43
C ASP A 119 9.06 6.74 8.31
N ALA A 120 7.86 7.32 8.22
CA ALA A 120 6.69 6.82 8.91
C ALA A 120 6.16 5.49 8.31
N ARG A 121 6.68 5.01 7.18
CA ARG A 121 6.30 3.72 6.58
C ARG A 121 7.08 2.57 7.20
N GLU A 122 6.51 1.37 7.09
CA GLU A 122 7.21 0.13 7.44
C GLU A 122 8.48 -0.06 6.60
N MET A 123 9.47 -0.76 7.14
CA MET A 123 10.67 -1.13 6.39
C MET A 123 10.30 -2.00 5.19
N CYS A 124 10.95 -1.75 4.07
CA CYS A 124 10.79 -2.47 2.81
C CYS A 124 11.37 -3.88 2.92
N VAL A 125 10.70 -4.88 2.32
CA VAL A 125 11.25 -6.23 2.17
C VAL A 125 12.19 -6.24 0.97
N ASP A 126 13.48 -6.34 1.26
CA ASP A 126 14.54 -6.48 0.26
C ASP A 126 14.70 -7.93 -0.17
N HIS A 127 14.98 -8.16 -1.44
CA HIS A 127 15.07 -9.51 -2.01
C HIS A 127 16.06 -9.56 -3.17
N ASP A 128 16.64 -10.74 -3.38
CA ASP A 128 17.56 -10.98 -4.48
C ASP A 128 16.82 -11.18 -5.81
N HIS A 129 17.00 -10.21 -6.71
CA HIS A 129 16.43 -10.20 -8.05
C HIS A 129 17.05 -11.23 -9.01
N THR A 130 18.17 -11.88 -8.65
CA THR A 130 18.83 -12.90 -9.47
C THR A 130 18.28 -14.31 -9.23
N CYS A 131 17.64 -14.55 -8.08
CA CYS A 131 17.25 -15.89 -7.65
C CYS A 131 16.17 -16.54 -8.53
N CYS A 132 15.16 -15.79 -8.95
CA CYS A 132 14.06 -16.39 -9.70
C CYS A 132 13.41 -15.41 -10.70
N PRO A 133 12.95 -15.92 -11.87
CA PRO A 133 12.17 -15.12 -12.82
C PRO A 133 10.73 -14.84 -12.33
N LYS A 134 10.34 -15.35 -11.15
CA LYS A 134 9.00 -15.18 -10.59
C LYS A 134 8.81 -13.73 -10.15
N THR A 135 7.80 -13.07 -10.69
CA THR A 135 7.49 -11.70 -10.32
C THR A 135 6.53 -11.66 -9.12
N PRO A 136 6.83 -10.87 -8.08
CA PRO A 136 8.08 -10.13 -7.85
C PRO A 136 9.19 -10.95 -7.16
N THR A 137 8.86 -12.01 -6.41
CA THR A 137 9.82 -12.87 -5.71
C THR A 137 9.24 -14.26 -5.45
N CYS A 138 10.08 -15.26 -5.21
CA CYS A 138 9.67 -16.58 -4.72
C CYS A 138 9.41 -16.64 -3.21
N GLY A 139 9.81 -15.61 -2.46
CA GLY A 139 9.74 -15.55 -0.99
C GLY A 139 10.99 -16.08 -0.28
N ASN A 140 11.65 -17.10 -0.85
CA ASN A 140 12.89 -17.65 -0.30
C ASN A 140 14.11 -16.75 -0.54
N CYS A 141 14.04 -15.84 -1.51
CA CYS A 141 15.11 -14.90 -1.82
C CYS A 141 14.99 -13.55 -1.09
N ASN A 142 14.07 -13.44 -0.12
CA ASN A 142 14.01 -12.26 0.73
C ASN A 142 15.28 -12.20 1.60
N ARG A 143 15.97 -11.07 1.58
CA ARG A 143 17.25 -10.87 2.30
C ARG A 143 17.01 -10.27 3.69
N GLY A 144 16.39 -9.09 3.75
CA GLY A 144 16.26 -8.31 4.97
C GLY A 144 15.21 -7.22 4.87
N LEU A 145 15.02 -6.48 5.97
CA LEU A 145 14.17 -5.30 6.00
C LEU A 145 15.02 -4.03 5.93
N LEU A 146 14.76 -3.19 4.93
CA LEU A 146 15.52 -1.97 4.68
C LEU A 146 14.65 -0.74 4.78
N CYS A 147 15.21 0.39 5.23
CA CYS A 147 14.54 1.67 5.06
C CYS A 147 14.40 2.01 3.57
N ARG A 148 13.45 2.88 3.23
CA ARG A 148 13.15 3.23 1.85
C ARG A 148 14.37 3.78 1.11
N GLU A 149 15.19 4.59 1.78
CA GLU A 149 16.40 5.18 1.21
C GLU A 149 17.41 4.10 0.81
N CYS A 150 17.76 3.20 1.73
CA CYS A 150 18.69 2.10 1.47
C CYS A 150 18.16 1.18 0.36
N ASN A 151 16.88 0.77 0.45
CA ASN A 151 16.28 -0.10 -0.56
C ASN A 151 16.28 0.56 -1.95
N THR A 152 15.96 1.86 -2.02
CA THR A 152 16.01 2.61 -3.29
C THR A 152 17.44 2.74 -3.79
N GLY A 153 18.39 3.05 -2.91
CA GLY A 153 19.81 3.15 -3.24
C GLY A 153 20.34 1.87 -3.87
N LEU A 154 20.10 0.70 -3.24
CA LEU A 154 20.50 -0.59 -3.80
C LEU A 154 19.91 -0.80 -5.21
N GLY A 155 18.61 -0.51 -5.40
CA GLY A 155 17.96 -0.58 -6.70
C GLY A 155 18.55 0.37 -7.75
N MET A 156 18.95 1.59 -7.37
CA MET A 156 19.60 2.56 -8.27
C MET A 156 20.99 2.06 -8.73
N PHE A 157 21.68 1.32 -7.88
CA PHE A 157 22.90 0.59 -8.22
C PHE A 157 22.63 -0.79 -8.84
N ARG A 158 21.37 -1.14 -9.15
CA ARG A 158 20.94 -2.42 -9.74
C ARG A 158 21.36 -3.64 -8.94
N ASP A 159 21.41 -3.51 -7.62
CA ASP A 159 21.87 -4.56 -6.70
C ASP A 159 23.28 -5.08 -7.01
N ASP A 160 24.11 -4.27 -7.70
CA ASP A 160 25.45 -4.64 -8.14
C ASP A 160 26.51 -4.11 -7.15
N PRO A 161 27.21 -5.01 -6.41
CA PRO A 161 28.25 -4.62 -5.47
C PRO A 161 29.38 -3.82 -6.12
N TRP A 162 29.71 -4.10 -7.39
CA TRP A 162 30.78 -3.39 -8.08
C TRP A 162 30.42 -1.91 -8.28
N ARG A 163 29.15 -1.62 -8.63
CA ARG A 163 28.70 -0.24 -8.81
C ARG A 163 28.66 0.54 -7.49
N LEU A 164 28.27 -0.13 -6.40
CA LEU A 164 28.35 0.45 -5.05
C LEU A 164 29.81 0.80 -4.69
N MET A 165 30.75 -0.11 -4.96
CA MET A 165 32.17 0.11 -4.71
C MET A 165 32.74 1.25 -5.56
N CYS A 166 32.36 1.35 -6.84
CA CYS A 166 32.69 2.51 -7.68
C CYS A 166 32.18 3.83 -7.09
N GLY A 167 30.97 3.82 -6.51
CA GLY A 167 30.41 4.96 -5.78
C GLY A 167 31.27 5.37 -4.57
N ILE A 168 31.72 4.40 -3.78
CA ILE A 168 32.65 4.63 -2.65
C ILE A 168 33.94 5.28 -3.15
N ILE A 169 34.58 4.71 -4.18
CA ILE A 169 35.83 5.23 -4.77
C ILE A 169 35.66 6.67 -5.25
N TYR A 170 34.55 6.95 -5.96
CA TYR A 170 34.25 8.29 -6.45
C TYR A 170 34.12 9.30 -5.30
N LEU A 171 33.37 8.96 -4.25
CA LEU A 171 33.22 9.83 -3.08
C LEU A 171 34.55 10.08 -2.37
N LEU A 172 35.37 9.04 -2.18
CA LEU A 172 36.69 9.17 -1.55
C LEU A 172 37.63 10.08 -2.37
N LYS A 173 37.62 9.97 -3.70
CA LYS A 173 38.43 10.83 -4.59
C LYS A 173 38.11 12.32 -4.43
N TYR A 174 36.85 12.67 -4.23
CA TYR A 174 36.39 14.05 -4.14
C TYR A 174 36.06 14.52 -2.73
N ARG A 175 36.30 13.69 -1.71
CA ARG A 175 36.15 14.06 -0.30
C ARG A 175 37.18 15.15 0.02
N LYS A 176 36.75 16.40 -0.01
CA LYS A 176 37.52 17.50 0.55
C LYS A 176 37.68 17.21 2.05
N LYS A 177 38.90 17.28 2.59
CA LYS A 177 39.10 17.33 4.04
C LYS A 177 38.26 18.50 4.55
N GLY A 178 37.21 18.21 5.32
CA GLY A 178 36.47 19.24 6.03
C GLY A 178 37.40 19.96 7.02
N PRO A 179 37.03 21.15 7.52
CA PRO A 179 37.80 21.87 8.53
C PRO A 179 37.92 21.12 9.87
N TYR A 180 37.15 20.04 10.05
CA TYR A 180 37.27 19.10 11.15
C TYR A 180 37.39 17.71 10.53
N GLY A 181 38.57 17.08 10.66
CA GLY A 181 38.86 15.78 10.08
C GLY A 181 37.86 14.71 10.55
N ASP A 182 37.41 13.92 9.59
CA ASP A 182 36.65 12.67 9.69
C ASP A 182 36.26 12.24 11.12
N ALA A 183 35.00 12.47 11.49
CA ALA A 183 34.38 11.72 12.59
C ALA A 183 34.49 10.24 12.23
N GLN A 184 35.37 9.53 12.94
CA GLN A 184 35.62 8.11 12.74
C GLN A 184 34.34 7.35 13.07
N ALA A 185 33.83 6.56 12.12
CA ALA A 185 32.92 5.49 12.47
C ALA A 185 33.74 4.46 13.27
N THR A 186 33.51 4.40 14.58
CA THR A 186 34.15 3.41 15.45
C THR A 186 33.47 2.04 15.31
N PRO A 187 34.19 0.92 15.55
CA PRO A 187 33.64 -0.43 15.46
C PRO A 187 32.47 -0.70 16.43
N GLU A 188 32.23 0.16 17.41
CA GLU A 188 31.08 0.05 18.32
C GLU A 188 29.73 0.32 17.63
N ASN A 189 29.74 0.83 16.39
CA ASN A 189 28.55 1.16 15.60
C ASN A 189 28.31 0.18 14.42
N LEU A 190 28.87 -1.03 14.47
CA LEU A 190 28.64 -2.12 13.51
C LEU A 190 27.94 -3.32 14.16
#